data_AF-A0AAV9EI92-F1
#
_entry.id   AF-A0AAV9EI92-F1
#
_cell.length_a   1.000
_cell.length_b   1.000
_cell.length_c   1.000
_cell.angle_alpha   90.00
_cell.angle_beta   90.00
_cell.angle_gamma   90.00
#
_symmetry.space_group_name_H-M   'P 1'
#
loop_
_entity.id
_entity.type
_entity.pdbx_description
1 polymer ?
#
loop_
_entity_poly.entity_id
_entity_poly.type
_entity_poly.pdbx_seq_one_letter_code
_entity_poly.pdbx_strand_id
1 'polypeptide(L)' 'MAGVLVGFCDGCPGNEFARVEVLLIVHHLIVNYQWSEMVPDEPITRDPLPYPAMGLPIKLHPRKLGY' A
#
# COMPACT_ATOMS: atom_id res chain seq x y z
N MET A 1 -11.24 7.71 -28.86
CA MET A 1 -10.21 8.76 -28.67
C MET A 1 -10.26 9.12 -27.19
N ALA A 2 -9.38 8.73 -26.27
CA ALA A 2 -8.00 8.28 -26.36
C ALA A 2 -7.82 6.90 -25.71
N GLY A 3 -7.20 5.97 -26.44
CA GLY A 3 -6.67 4.75 -25.84
C GLY A 3 -5.46 5.14 -25.00
N VAL A 4 -5.48 4.75 -23.72
CA VAL A 4 -4.28 4.78 -22.88
C VAL A 4 -3.33 3.74 -23.46
N LEU A 5 -2.42 4.18 -24.32
CA LEU A 5 -1.23 3.41 -24.65
C LEU A 5 -0.41 3.33 -23.35
N VAL A 6 -0.65 2.29 -22.54
CA VAL A 6 0.36 1.77 -21.63
C VAL A 6 1.48 1.26 -22.53
N GLY A 7 2.40 2.16 -22.87
CA GLY A 7 3.63 1.79 -23.54
C GLY A 7 4.34 0.78 -22.65
N PHE A 8 4.69 -0.37 -23.21
CA PHE A 8 5.58 -1.32 -22.57
C PHE A 8 6.97 -0.69 -22.49
N CYS A 9 7.26 -0.01 -21.38
CA CYS A 9 8.62 0.02 -20.86
C CYS A 9 8.83 -1.35 -20.18
N ASP A 10 9.84 -2.11 -20.61
CA ASP A 10 10.17 -3.50 -20.20
C ASP A 10 10.61 -3.66 -18.72
N GLY A 11 10.01 -2.88 -17.84
CA GLY A 11 10.29 -2.84 -16.42
C GLY A 11 10.69 -1.44 -15.99
N CYS A 12 10.13 -0.99 -14.87
CA CYS A 12 10.66 0.17 -14.18
C CYS A 12 12.06 -0.20 -13.66
N PRO A 13 13.12 0.58 -13.95
CA PRO A 13 14.47 0.29 -13.42
C PRO A 13 14.49 0.29 -11.88
N GLY A 14 13.50 0.97 -11.26
CA GLY A 14 13.29 0.96 -9.82
C GLY A 14 12.45 -0.20 -9.27
N ASN A 15 12.01 -1.18 -10.08
CA ASN A 15 11.11 -2.24 -9.60
C ASN A 15 11.73 -3.07 -8.46
N GLU A 16 12.99 -3.45 -8.61
CA GLU A 16 13.69 -4.25 -7.58
C GLU A 16 13.93 -3.44 -6.31
N PHE A 17 14.21 -2.14 -6.46
CA PHE A 17 14.36 -1.24 -5.31
C PHE A 17 13.02 -1.03 -4.59
N ALA A 18 11.95 -0.73 -5.35
CA ALA A 18 10.60 -0.54 -4.82
C ALA A 18 10.10 -1.79 -4.08
N ARG A 19 10.42 -3.00 -4.57
CA ARG A 19 10.09 -4.25 -3.90
C ARG A 19 10.71 -4.34 -2.49
N VAL A 20 11.99 -4.01 -2.37
CA VAL A 20 12.69 -4.03 -1.08
C VAL A 20 12.17 -2.93 -0.15
N GLU A 21 11.96 -1.72 -0.68
CA GLU A 21 11.45 -0.59 0.09
C GLU A 21 10.05 -0.87 0.65
N VAL A 22 9.13 -1.34 -0.20
CA VAL A 22 7.77 -1.70 0.23
C VAL A 22 7.81 -2.82 1.26
N LEU A 23 8.65 -3.84 1.09
CA LEU A 23 8.80 -4.93 2.06
C LEU A 23 9.30 -4.43 3.42
N LEU A 24 10.31 -3.55 3.42
CA LEU A 24 10.85 -2.96 4.65
C LEU A 24 9.80 -2.12 5.37
N ILE A 25 9.07 -1.28 4.64
CA ILE A 25 7.99 -0.46 5.20
C ILE A 25 6.92 -1.34 5.81
N VAL A 26 6.44 -2.35 5.08
CA VAL A 26 5.39 -3.27 5.58
C VAL A 26 5.90 -4.04 6.80
N HIS A 27 7.13 -4.58 6.77
CA HIS A 27 7.72 -5.30 7.89
C HIS A 27 7.84 -4.41 9.14
N HIS A 28 8.33 -3.18 8.97
CA HIS A 28 8.43 -2.23 10.06
C HIS A 28 7.05 -1.87 10.64
N LEU A 29 6.04 -1.67 9.78
CA LEU A 29 4.68 -1.39 10.20
C LEU A 29 4.08 -2.55 11.02
N ILE A 30 4.20 -3.80 10.58
CA ILE A 30 3.63 -4.95 11.32
C ILE A 30 4.40 -5.27 12.62
N VAL A 31 5.71 -5.02 12.67
CA VAL A 31 6.53 -5.37 13.84
C VAL A 31 6.44 -4.29 14.91
N ASN A 32 6.37 -3.01 14.53
CA ASN A 32 6.43 -1.92 15.50
C ASN A 32 5.08 -1.29 15.80
N TYR A 33 4.05 -1.57 15.00
CA TYR A 33 2.73 -0.97 15.17
C TYR A 33 1.62 -2.03 15.15
N GLN A 34 0.61 -1.82 15.99
CA GLN A 34 -0.70 -2.43 15.80
C GLN A 34 -1.58 -1.43 15.05
N TRP A 35 -2.25 -1.88 14.00
CA TRP A 35 -3.17 -1.04 13.24
C TRP A 35 -4.62 -1.44 13.45
N SER A 36 -5.52 -0.47 13.37
CA SER A 36 -6.96 -0.69 13.28
C SER A 36 -7.56 0.14 12.15
N GLU A 37 -8.56 -0.40 11.48
CA GLU A 37 -9.29 0.28 10.41
C GLU A 37 -10.16 1.39 11.01
N MET A 38 -10.13 2.59 10.41
CA MET A 38 -11.02 3.68 10.85
C MET A 38 -12.43 3.53 10.29
N VAL A 39 -12.57 2.93 9.11
CA VAL A 39 -13.84 2.73 8.44
C VAL A 39 -14.05 1.23 8.22
N PRO A 40 -15.00 0.60 8.93
CA PRO A 40 -15.36 -0.78 8.66
C PRO A 40 -15.99 -0.89 7.27
N ASP A 41 -15.65 -1.95 6.52
CA ASP A 41 -16.21 -2.27 5.20
C ASP A 41 -16.05 -1.16 4.15
N GLU A 42 -14.89 -0.51 4.11
CA GLU A 42 -14.57 0.48 3.07
C GLU A 42 -14.70 -0.13 1.65
N PRO A 43 -15.46 0.51 0.73
CA PRO A 43 -15.60 0.01 -0.63
C PRO A 43 -14.30 0.17 -1.41
N ILE A 44 -13.91 -0.90 -2.12
CA ILE A 44 -12.74 -0.91 -3.01
C ILE A 44 -13.20 -0.48 -4.41
N THR A 45 -12.79 0.72 -4.83
CA THR A 45 -13.00 1.21 -6.19
C THR A 45 -11.96 0.60 -7.11
N ARG A 46 -12.33 0.31 -8.37
CA ARG A 46 -11.43 -0.22 -9.38
C ARG A 46 -11.40 0.76 -10.55
N ASP A 47 -10.36 1.58 -10.68
CA ASP A 47 -10.03 2.20 -11.98
C ASP A 47 -8.72 3.01 -11.97
N PRO A 48 -7.70 2.66 -12.79
CA PRO A 48 -7.50 1.41 -13.53
C PRO A 48 -7.04 0.23 -12.65
N LEU A 49 -6.79 0.46 -11.35
CA LEU A 49 -6.34 -0.51 -10.35
C LEU A 49 -7.23 -0.45 -9.10
N PRO A 50 -7.31 -1.51 -8.28
CA PRO A 50 -8.06 -1.49 -7.04
C PRO A 50 -7.44 -0.50 -6.05
N TYR A 51 -8.24 0.46 -5.57
CA TYR A 51 -7.85 1.41 -4.53
C TYR A 51 -9.02 1.63 -3.56
N PRO A 52 -8.77 1.72 -2.25
CA PRO A 52 -9.79 2.03 -1.25
C PRO A 52 -10.41 3.41 -1.51
N ALA A 53 -11.75 3.51 -1.53
CA ALA A 53 -12.46 4.72 -1.95
C ALA A 53 -12.14 5.98 -1.11
N MET A 54 -11.77 5.80 0.15
CA MET A 54 -11.40 6.84 1.12
C MET A 54 -9.91 6.80 1.48
N GLY A 55 -9.09 6.02 0.75
CA GLY A 55 -7.63 6.04 0.86
C GLY A 55 -7.05 5.28 2.04
N LEU A 56 -7.75 4.27 2.57
CA LEU A 56 -7.31 3.40 3.66
C LEU A 56 -6.90 4.15 4.94
N PRO A 57 -7.83 4.88 5.57
CA PRO A 57 -7.55 5.53 6.84
C PRO A 57 -7.30 4.48 7.95
N ILE A 58 -6.04 4.34 8.37
CA ILE A 58 -5.61 3.44 9.47
C ILE A 58 -5.19 4.21 10.72
N LYS A 59 -5.51 3.68 11.90
CA LYS A 59 -4.97 4.14 13.18
C LYS A 59 -3.78 3.29 13.57
N LEU A 60 -2.63 3.92 13.76
CA LEU A 60 -1.40 3.27 14.20
C LEU A 60 -1.23 3.44 15.71
N HIS A 61 -1.05 2.32 16.41
CA HIS A 61 -0.69 2.28 17.81
C HIS A 61 0.71 1.67 17.96
N PRO A 62 1.66 2.33 18.64
CA PRO A 62 2.98 1.77 18.85
C PRO A 62 2.87 0.48 19.65
N ARG A 63 3.40 -0.61 19.10
CA ARG A 63 3.53 -1.88 19.81
C ARG A 63 4.69 -1.74 20.78
N LYS A 64 4.42 -1.84 22.08
CA LYS A 64 5.50 -1.97 23.08
C LYS A 64 6.22 -3.29 22.81
N LEU A 65 7.39 -3.23 22.19
CA LEU A 65 8.32 -4.35 22.14
C LEU A 65 8.76 -4.61 23.58
N GLY A 66 8.15 -5.63 24.21
CA GLY A 66 8.43 -6.04 25.57
C GLY A 66 9.63 -6.96 25.63
N TYR A 67 10.82 -6.42 25.40
CA TYR A 67 12.09 -7.03 25.81
C TYR A 67 12.80 -6.09 26.78
#